data_AF-A0A0Q4Y6H1-F1
#
_entry.id   AF-A0A0Q4Y6H1-F1
#
_cell.length_a   1.000
_cell.length_b   1.000
_cell.length_c   1.000
_cell.angle_alpha   90.00
_cell.angle_beta   90.00
_cell.angle_gamma   90.00
#
_symmetry.space_group_name_H-M   'P 1'
#
loop_
_entity.id
_entity.type
_entity.pdbx_description
1 polymer ?
#
loop_
_entity_poly.entity_id
_entity_poly.type
_entity_poly.pdbx_seq_one_letter_code
_entity_poly.pdbx_strand_id
1 'polypeptide(L)'
;MLDNLSDEERRLFHAAIAQWLSAAHEVEFDQVEVLRAEIAPGEVCSMLRLVRTCFAHPHLQSRLPAPLVALLRERSLLQPCAVAPTLSNAAGRR
;
A
#
# COMPACT_ATOMS: atom_id res chain seq x y z
N MET A 1 5.99 2.79 -10.77
CA MET A 1 6.24 1.34 -10.67
C MET A 1 5.36 0.76 -9.55
N LEU A 2 4.12 0.38 -9.87
CA LEU A 2 3.23 -0.33 -8.93
C LEU A 2 3.09 -1.82 -9.30
N ASP A 3 3.87 -2.33 -10.27
CA ASP A 3 3.58 -3.61 -10.93
C ASP A 3 4.53 -4.77 -10.58
N ASN A 4 5.50 -4.56 -9.68
CA ASN A 4 6.53 -5.56 -9.37
C ASN A 4 6.17 -6.52 -8.22
N LEU A 5 4.94 -7.04 -8.15
CA LEU A 5 4.64 -8.15 -7.24
C LEU A 5 4.69 -9.46 -8.02
N SER A 6 5.36 -10.45 -7.45
CA SER A 6 5.23 -11.84 -7.84
C SER A 6 3.78 -12.32 -7.62
N ASP A 7 3.40 -13.39 -8.31
CA ASP A 7 2.04 -13.94 -8.15
C ASP A 7 1.78 -14.43 -6.72
N GLU A 8 2.80 -14.91 -6.01
CA GLU A 8 2.68 -15.27 -4.60
C GLU A 8 2.45 -14.04 -3.72
N GLU A 9 3.19 -12.95 -3.93
CA GLU A 9 2.96 -11.71 -3.17
C GLU A 9 1.57 -11.13 -3.45
N ARG A 10 1.09 -11.19 -4.70
CA ARG A 10 -0.28 -10.81 -5.05
C ARG A 10 -1.30 -11.67 -4.31
N ARG A 11 -1.10 -13.00 -4.28
CA ARG A 11 -1.99 -13.94 -3.60
C ARG A 11 -2.04 -13.65 -2.09
N LEU A 12 -0.89 -13.46 -1.45
CA LEU A 12 -0.80 -13.12 -0.03
C LEU A 12 -1.46 -11.76 0.27
N PHE A 13 -1.30 -10.78 -0.61
CA PHE A 13 -1.96 -9.49 -0.49
C PHE A 13 -3.48 -9.64 -0.58
N HIS A 14 -3.99 -10.34 -1.57
CA HIS A 14 -5.42 -10.61 -1.70
C HIS A 14 -5.97 -11.37 -0.48
N ALA A 15 -5.23 -12.33 0.07
CA ALA A 15 -5.61 -13.04 1.29
C ALA A 15 -5.67 -12.12 2.52
N ALA A 16 -4.74 -11.16 2.64
CA ALA A 16 -4.78 -10.15 3.70
C ALA A 16 -5.97 -9.20 3.56
N ILE A 17 -6.25 -8.73 2.33
CA ILE A 17 -7.43 -7.92 2.06
C ILE A 17 -8.71 -8.69 2.39
N ALA A 18 -8.83 -9.95 1.95
CA ALA A 18 -10.00 -10.77 2.23
C ALA A 18 -10.23 -10.97 3.73
N GLN A 19 -9.16 -11.20 4.49
CA GLN A 19 -9.25 -11.28 5.95
C GLN A 19 -9.70 -9.95 6.57
N TRP A 20 -9.12 -8.83 6.16
CA TRP A 20 -9.55 -7.52 6.67
C TRP A 20 -11.02 -7.25 6.32
N LEU A 21 -11.44 -7.49 5.07
CA LEU A 21 -12.84 -7.35 4.63
C LEU A 21 -13.81 -8.17 5.49
N SER A 22 -13.40 -9.35 5.96
CA SER A 22 -14.25 -10.20 6.82
C SER A 22 -14.45 -9.69 8.24
N ALA A 23 -13.59 -8.77 8.70
CA ALA A 23 -13.58 -8.23 10.05
C ALA A 23 -13.83 -6.71 10.12
N ALA A 24 -13.81 -6.03 8.97
CA ALA A 24 -13.93 -4.58 8.89
C ALA A 24 -15.34 -4.10 9.24
N HIS A 25 -15.39 -2.94 9.90
CA HIS A 25 -16.63 -2.22 10.19
C HIS A 25 -17.01 -1.28 9.03
N GLU A 26 -18.29 -0.93 8.95
CA GLU A 26 -18.86 -0.01 7.93
C GLU A 26 -18.03 1.28 7.76
N VAL A 27 -17.62 1.89 8.88
CA VAL A 27 -16.80 3.11 8.88
C VAL A 27 -15.44 2.92 8.18
N GLU A 28 -14.86 1.73 8.24
CA GLU A 28 -13.60 1.45 7.54
C GLU A 28 -13.82 1.27 6.03
N PHE A 29 -14.98 0.76 5.63
CA PHE A 29 -15.37 0.71 4.22
C PHE A 29 -15.55 2.12 3.65
N ASP A 30 -16.26 2.99 4.38
CA ASP A 30 -16.46 4.38 3.97
C ASP A 30 -15.12 5.12 3.77
N GLN A 31 -14.16 4.92 4.67
CA GLN A 31 -12.81 5.50 4.54
C GLN A 31 -12.12 5.05 3.24
N VAL A 32 -12.24 3.76 2.90
CA VAL A 32 -11.65 3.20 1.68
C VAL A 32 -12.37 3.67 0.44
N GLU A 33 -13.69 3.81 0.47
CA GLU A 33 -14.47 4.36 -0.65
C GLU A 33 -14.13 5.83 -0.92
N VAL A 34 -14.01 6.66 0.12
CA VAL A 34 -13.58 8.06 -0.01
C VAL A 34 -12.18 8.14 -0.63
N LEU A 35 -11.24 7.34 -0.13
CA LEU A 35 -9.88 7.28 -0.68
C LEU A 35 -9.89 6.84 -2.15
N ARG A 36 -10.70 5.85 -2.50
CA ARG A 36 -10.83 5.39 -3.88
C ARG A 36 -11.36 6.51 -4.77
N ALA A 37 -12.40 7.21 -4.35
CA ALA A 37 -13.01 8.28 -5.12
C ALA A 37 -12.02 9.41 -5.42
N GLU A 38 -11.09 9.69 -4.51
CA GLU A 38 -10.06 10.72 -4.71
C GLU A 38 -8.88 10.25 -5.56
N ILE A 39 -8.43 9.01 -5.37
CA ILE A 39 -7.23 8.48 -6.03
C ILE A 39 -7.51 8.01 -7.45
N ALA A 40 -8.70 7.45 -7.69
CA ALA A 40 -9.07 6.84 -8.95
C ALA A 40 -10.56 7.08 -9.26
N PRO A 41 -10.98 8.35 -9.43
CA PRO A 41 -12.38 8.70 -9.69
C PRO A 41 -12.88 8.03 -10.97
N GLY A 42 -13.99 7.30 -10.88
CA GLY A 42 -14.61 6.62 -12.02
C GLY A 42 -13.87 5.37 -12.50
N GLU A 43 -12.77 4.98 -11.86
CA GLU A 43 -12.04 3.77 -12.21
C GLU A 43 -12.48 2.56 -11.36
N VAL A 44 -12.47 1.39 -11.99
CA VAL A 44 -12.46 0.12 -11.28
C VAL A 44 -11.00 -0.18 -10.92
N CYS A 45 -10.55 0.32 -9.77
CA CYS A 45 -9.20 0.04 -9.28
C CYS A 45 -9.21 -1.19 -8.36
N SER A 46 -8.17 -2.04 -8.46
CA SER A 46 -7.98 -3.10 -7.48
C SER A 46 -7.63 -2.51 -6.10
N MET A 47 -8.10 -3.15 -5.02
CA MET A 47 -7.73 -2.76 -3.65
C MET A 47 -6.21 -2.73 -3.46
N LEU A 48 -5.50 -3.63 -4.13
CA LEU A 48 -4.05 -3.67 -4.14
C LEU A 48 -3.43 -2.38 -4.70
N ARG A 49 -3.94 -1.89 -5.84
CA ARG A 49 -3.47 -0.62 -6.42
C ARG A 49 -3.80 0.55 -5.50
N LEU A 50 -5.01 0.59 -4.93
CA LEU A 50 -5.43 1.64 -4.01
C LEU A 50 -4.49 1.74 -2.81
N VAL A 51 -4.34 0.63 -2.07
CA VAL A 51 -3.51 0.58 -0.87
C VAL A 51 -2.07 0.95 -1.19
N ARG A 52 -1.48 0.40 -2.26
CA ARG A 52 -0.10 0.74 -2.61
C ARG A 52 0.09 2.20 -3.01
N THR A 53 -0.88 2.81 -3.70
CA THR A 53 -0.86 4.24 -3.98
C THR A 53 -0.90 5.05 -2.68
N CYS A 54 -1.73 4.65 -1.72
CA CYS A 54 -1.76 5.29 -0.41
C CYS A 54 -0.41 5.16 0.32
N PHE A 55 0.25 4.01 0.25
CA PHE A 55 1.57 3.82 0.87
C PHE A 55 2.71 4.57 0.18
N ALA A 56 2.58 4.85 -1.12
CA ALA A 56 3.55 5.67 -1.84
C ALA A 56 3.45 7.17 -1.47
N HIS A 57 2.35 7.61 -0.85
CA HIS A 57 2.09 9.01 -0.55
C HIS A 57 1.78 9.20 0.95
N PRO A 58 2.67 9.82 1.74
CA PRO A 58 2.51 9.92 3.19
C PRO A 58 1.17 10.52 3.67
N HIS A 59 0.63 11.49 2.93
CA HIS A 59 -0.65 12.14 3.24
C HIS A 59 -1.88 11.23 3.00
N LEU A 60 -1.76 10.21 2.15
CA LEU A 60 -2.81 9.21 1.91
C LEU A 60 -2.67 8.01 2.86
N GLN A 61 -1.43 7.68 3.24
CA GLN A 61 -1.17 6.58 4.17
C GLN A 61 -1.88 6.78 5.51
N SER A 62 -1.89 8.01 6.05
CA SER A 62 -2.55 8.32 7.32
C SER A 62 -4.07 8.22 7.27
N ARG A 63 -4.65 8.05 6.08
CA ARG A 63 -6.10 7.97 5.84
C ARG A 63 -6.59 6.55 5.59
N LEU A 64 -5.69 5.58 5.42
CA LEU A 64 -6.06 4.18 5.34
C LEU A 64 -6.55 3.68 6.71
N PRO A 65 -7.50 2.72 6.73
CA PRO A 65 -7.91 2.09 7.98
C PRO A 65 -6.71 1.52 8.74
N ALA A 66 -6.58 1.90 10.01
CA ALA A 66 -5.48 1.44 10.86
C ALA A 66 -5.40 -0.10 10.98
N PRO A 67 -6.52 -0.85 11.11
CA PRO A 67 -6.49 -2.32 11.14
C PRO A 67 -5.92 -2.94 9.86
N LEU A 68 -6.27 -2.38 8.70
CA LEU A 68 -5.73 -2.80 7.41
C LEU A 68 -4.22 -2.56 7.34
N VAL A 69 -3.75 -1.38 7.74
CA VAL A 69 -2.32 -1.04 7.78
C VAL A 69 -1.55 -1.97 8.71
N ALA A 70 -2.10 -2.26 9.90
CA ALA A 70 -1.49 -3.17 10.86
C ALA A 70 -1.33 -4.59 10.28
N LEU A 71 -2.41 -5.14 9.71
CA LEU A 71 -2.41 -6.48 9.11
C LEU A 71 -1.38 -6.61 7.98
N LEU A 72 -1.29 -5.60 7.12
CA LEU A 72 -0.35 -5.62 5.99
C LEU A 72 1.11 -5.48 6.44
N ARG A 73 1.37 -4.74 7.54
CA ARG A 73 2.70 -4.64 8.15
C ARG A 73 3.11 -5.93 8.83
N GLU A 74 2.21 -6.55 9.60
CA GLU A 74 2.45 -7.84 10.25
C GLU A 74 2.87 -8.91 9.23
N ARG A 75 2.28 -8.87 8.03
CA ARG A 75 2.61 -9.80 6.94
C ARG A 75 3.78 -9.39 6.07
N SER A 76 4.47 -8.29 6.39
CA SER A 76 5.57 -7.75 5.57
C SER A 76 5.18 -7.49 4.11
N LEU A 77 3.89 -7.22 3.85
CA LEU A 77 3.35 -6.99 2.49
C LEU A 77 3.48 -5.54 2.04
N LEU A 78 4.01 -4.69 2.92
CA LEU A 78 4.28 -3.30 2.67
C LEU A 78 5.79 -3.12 2.77
N GLN A 79 6.46 -3.09 1.64
CA GLN A 79 7.85 -2.66 1.65
C GLN A 79 7.86 -1.14 1.91
N PRO A 80 8.62 -0.67 2.91
CA PRO A 80 8.97 0.74 2.97
C PRO A 80 9.61 1.09 1.64
N CYS A 81 9.24 2.25 1.06
CA CYS A 81 9.93 2.77 -0.12
C CYS A 81 11.43 2.78 0.21
N ALA A 82 12.20 1.86 -0.37
CA ALA A 82 13.63 1.78 -0.14
C ALA A 82 14.21 3.10 -0.64
N VAL A 83 14.63 3.96 0.28
CA VAL A 83 15.41 5.14 -0.05
C VAL A 83 16.63 4.61 -0.76
N ALA A 84 16.75 4.88 -2.07
CA ALA A 84 17.87 4.38 -2.85
C ALA A 84 19.17 4.77 -2.14
N PRO A 85 20.11 3.84 -1.90
CA PRO A 85 21.41 4.22 -1.37
C PRO A 85 22.05 5.13 -2.40
N THR A 86 22.15 6.42 -2.06
CA THR A 86 22.95 7.37 -2.81
C THR A 86 24.39 6.87 -2.67
N LEU A 87 24.86 6.14 -3.67
CA LEU A 87 26.28 5.88 -3.86
C LEU A 87 26.97 7.22 -4.14
N SER A 88 27.24 7.98 -3.08
CA SER A 88 28.18 9.09 -3.11
C SER A 88 29.56 8.46 -3.10
N ASN A 89 30.00 7.99 -4.27
CA ASN A 89 31.37 7.56 -4.47
C ASN A 89 32.22 8.83 -4.54
N ALA A 90 32.74 9.24 -3.39
CA ALA A 90 33.67 10.34 -3.27
C ALA A 90 34.94 10.01 -4.07
N ALA A 91 35.05 10.60 -5.25
CA ALA A 91 36.30 10.72 -5.97
C ALA A 91 37.26 11.62 -5.17
N GLY A 92 38.14 11.01 -4.39
CA GLY A 92 39.24 11.68 -3.69
C GLY A 92 40.58 11.28 -4.32
N ARG A 93 41.04 12.12 -5.24
CA ARG A 93 42.32 12.05 -5.97
C ARG A 93 43.52 11.91 -5.02
N ARG A 94 44.52 11.13 -5.42
CA ARG A 94 45.92 11.31 -5.00
C ARG A 94 46.76 11.62 -6.24
#